data_AF-A0A7X6ZR12-F1
#
_entry.id   AF-A0A7X6ZR12-F1
#
_cell.length_a   1.000
_cell.length_b   1.000
_cell.length_c   1.000
_cell.angle_alpha   90.00
_cell.angle_beta   90.00
_cell.angle_gamma   90.00
#
_symmetry.space_group_name_H-M   'P 1'
#
loop_
_entity.id
_entity.type
_entity.pdbx_description
1 polymer ?
#
loop_
_entity_poly.entity_id
_entity_poly.type
_entity_poly.pdbx_seq_one_letter_code
_entity_poly.pdbx_strand_id
1 'polypeptide(L)'
;MYAHSLINQPPSHWHTLAAHSETVANVAADFAAAFNSSHWAHLIGLLHDLGKARASFQSYLKYCNGLTDPDYDGSEHSHSGVGAVWAVQKYGKTGRILAYCIAGHHAGLPDWSNGETPNGALAYRLQEETAILNEPQVAEWISTQLKLFEIIKLAPPWKFNESDMSFWIRMLYSCLVDADFLDTEAFMDPERAMARSVYPDLAELSALFFTALNAKEEQAAATDVNSLRATIRQ
;
A
#
# COMPACT_ATOMS: atom_id res chain seq x y z
N MET A 1 -0.49 19.29 -6.01
CA MET A 1 0.45 18.23 -5.56
C MET A 1 0.14 16.97 -6.33
N TYR A 2 1.16 16.19 -6.66
CA TYR A 2 1.05 15.02 -7.53
C TYR A 2 1.54 13.76 -6.81
N ALA A 3 0.86 12.63 -7.04
CA ALA A 3 1.30 11.31 -6.58
C ALA A 3 2.27 10.68 -7.57
N HIS A 4 1.99 10.87 -8.87
CA HIS A 4 2.76 10.31 -9.97
C HIS A 4 2.97 11.34 -11.08
N SER A 5 4.05 11.16 -11.83
CA SER A 5 4.39 11.97 -13.00
C SER A 5 4.38 11.10 -14.26
N LEU A 6 4.19 11.73 -15.41
CA LEU A 6 4.34 11.09 -16.72
C LEU A 6 5.56 11.68 -17.43
N ILE A 7 6.46 10.80 -17.86
CA ILE A 7 7.67 11.19 -18.59
C ILE A 7 7.26 11.93 -19.87
N ASN A 8 7.94 13.04 -20.18
CA ASN A 8 7.68 13.90 -21.35
C ASN A 8 6.28 14.54 -21.40
N GLN A 9 5.55 14.58 -20.28
CA GLN A 9 4.25 15.26 -20.19
C GLN A 9 4.30 16.41 -19.18
N PRO A 10 3.58 17.52 -19.44
CA PRO A 10 3.52 18.63 -18.50
C PRO A 10 2.79 18.22 -17.20
N PRO A 11 3.05 18.91 -16.07
CA PRO A 11 2.37 18.64 -14.79
C PRO A 11 0.84 18.68 -14.85
N SER A 12 0.24 19.37 -15.82
CA SER A 12 -1.22 19.37 -16.03
C SER A 12 -1.79 17.99 -16.39
N HIS A 13 -0.95 17.05 -16.82
CA HIS A 13 -1.33 15.66 -17.11
C HIS A 13 -0.87 14.68 -16.01
N TRP A 14 -0.22 15.15 -14.96
CA TRP A 14 0.27 14.29 -13.89
C TRP A 14 -0.85 13.86 -12.95
N HIS A 15 -0.68 12.70 -12.30
CA HIS A 15 -1.68 12.17 -11.38
C HIS A 15 -1.67 13.01 -10.09
N THR A 16 -2.76 13.71 -9.81
CA THR A 16 -2.87 14.49 -8.57
C THR A 16 -2.89 13.59 -7.35
N LEU A 17 -2.28 14.04 -6.25
CA LEU A 17 -2.26 13.30 -4.99
C LEU A 17 -3.67 13.06 -4.42
N ALA A 18 -4.60 14.00 -4.62
CA ALA A 18 -5.99 13.87 -4.17
C ALA A 18 -6.71 12.76 -4.93
N ALA A 19 -6.66 12.79 -6.27
CA ALA A 19 -7.32 11.79 -7.11
C ALA A 19 -6.80 10.39 -6.83
N HIS A 20 -5.47 10.22 -6.75
CA HIS A 20 -4.85 8.94 -6.41
C HIS A 20 -5.31 8.43 -5.04
N SER A 21 -5.17 9.26 -4.00
CA SER A 21 -5.55 8.87 -2.64
C SER A 21 -7.03 8.52 -2.52
N GLU A 22 -7.92 9.24 -3.20
CA GLU A 22 -9.36 8.99 -3.21
C GLU A 22 -9.71 7.69 -3.96
N THR A 23 -9.13 7.46 -5.14
CA THR A 23 -9.36 6.20 -5.88
C THR A 23 -8.85 5.00 -5.09
N VAL A 24 -7.61 5.05 -4.58
CA VAL A 24 -7.03 3.97 -3.78
C VAL A 24 -7.86 3.71 -2.54
N ALA A 25 -8.33 4.75 -1.85
CA ALA A 25 -9.21 4.60 -0.69
C ALA A 25 -10.51 3.88 -1.03
N ASN A 26 -11.18 4.27 -2.11
CA ASN A 26 -12.44 3.65 -2.53
C ASN A 26 -12.25 2.18 -2.94
N VAL A 27 -11.25 1.90 -3.77
CA VAL A 27 -10.98 0.52 -4.23
C VAL A 27 -10.55 -0.39 -3.08
N ALA A 28 -9.67 0.10 -2.19
CA ALA A 28 -9.28 -0.66 -1.00
C ALA A 28 -10.47 -0.93 -0.07
N ALA A 29 -11.39 0.03 0.07
CA ALA A 29 -12.61 -0.12 0.84
C ALA A 29 -13.54 -1.20 0.27
N ASP A 30 -13.67 -1.25 -1.05
CA ASP A 30 -14.46 -2.26 -1.76
C ASP A 30 -13.87 -3.66 -1.58
N PHE A 31 -12.55 -3.82 -1.73
CA PHE A 31 -11.87 -5.08 -1.43
C PHE A 31 -12.09 -5.52 0.02
N ALA A 32 -12.08 -4.56 0.94
CA ALA A 32 -12.25 -4.82 2.36
C ALA A 32 -13.71 -5.04 2.82
N ALA A 33 -14.68 -4.83 1.94
CA ALA A 33 -16.09 -4.99 2.25
C ALA A 33 -16.45 -6.44 2.60
N ALA A 34 -15.80 -7.41 1.93
CA ALA A 34 -16.03 -8.84 2.14
C ALA A 34 -15.73 -9.31 3.58
N PHE A 35 -14.92 -8.55 4.33
CA PHE A 35 -14.57 -8.83 5.72
C PHE A 35 -14.84 -7.63 6.65
N ASN A 36 -15.87 -6.82 6.33
CA ASN A 36 -16.40 -5.74 7.16
C ASN A 36 -15.37 -4.67 7.57
N SER A 37 -14.38 -4.42 6.72
CA SER A 37 -13.24 -3.55 7.04
C SER A 37 -13.09 -2.35 6.10
N SER A 38 -14.13 -2.01 5.34
CA SER A 38 -14.10 -0.90 4.37
C SER A 38 -13.63 0.42 4.98
N HIS A 39 -14.10 0.79 6.17
CA HIS A 39 -13.65 2.03 6.85
C HIS A 39 -12.16 2.03 7.18
N TRP A 40 -11.60 0.87 7.52
CA TRP A 40 -10.17 0.74 7.79
C TRP A 40 -9.36 0.90 6.51
N ALA A 41 -9.73 0.14 5.47
CA ALA A 41 -9.02 0.16 4.19
C ALA A 41 -9.15 1.52 3.48
N HIS A 42 -10.32 2.17 3.56
CA HIS A 42 -10.53 3.53 3.05
C HIS A 42 -9.56 4.52 3.70
N LEU A 43 -9.48 4.52 5.03
CA LEU A 43 -8.58 5.43 5.74
C LEU A 43 -7.10 5.12 5.45
N ILE A 44 -6.75 3.83 5.32
CA ILE A 44 -5.41 3.41 4.91
C ILE A 44 -5.08 3.98 3.52
N GLY A 45 -5.97 3.81 2.54
CA GLY A 45 -5.81 4.32 1.18
C GLY A 45 -5.70 5.84 1.10
N LEU A 46 -6.50 6.58 1.88
CA LEU A 46 -6.37 8.05 1.92
C LEU A 46 -5.02 8.54 2.48
N LEU A 47 -4.41 7.76 3.36
CA LEU A 47 -3.22 8.18 4.12
C LEU A 47 -1.91 7.60 3.56
N HIS A 48 -1.97 6.54 2.75
CA HIS A 48 -0.78 5.75 2.41
C HIS A 48 0.35 6.60 1.83
N ASP A 49 -0.02 7.58 1.02
CA ASP A 49 0.87 8.43 0.25
C ASP A 49 0.99 9.86 0.77
N LEU A 50 0.55 10.11 2.01
CA LEU A 50 0.52 11.45 2.59
C LEU A 50 1.88 12.17 2.51
N GLY A 51 3.00 11.43 2.61
CA GLY A 51 4.33 12.02 2.51
C GLY A 51 4.70 12.52 1.11
N LYS A 52 3.93 12.19 0.06
CA LYS A 52 4.12 12.80 -1.26
C LYS A 52 3.76 14.29 -1.27
N ALA A 53 3.04 14.79 -0.26
CA ALA A 53 2.77 16.21 -0.07
C ALA A 53 4.00 17.03 0.35
N ARG A 54 5.11 16.37 0.73
CA ARG A 54 6.37 17.05 1.11
C ARG A 54 6.95 17.84 -0.06
N ALA A 55 7.58 18.96 0.26
CA ALA A 55 8.25 19.79 -0.73
C ALA A 55 9.40 19.05 -1.44
N SER A 56 10.15 18.23 -0.69
CA SER A 56 11.22 17.37 -1.23
C SER A 56 10.68 16.37 -2.25
N PHE A 57 9.59 15.67 -1.94
CA PHE A 57 8.97 14.72 -2.87
C PHE A 57 8.44 15.39 -4.14
N GLN A 58 7.76 16.54 -4.03
CA GLN A 58 7.28 17.27 -5.21
C GLN A 58 8.43 17.80 -6.08
N SER A 59 9.58 18.10 -5.46
CA SER A 59 10.80 18.53 -6.18
C SER A 59 11.49 17.34 -6.85
N TYR A 60 11.52 16.18 -6.19
CA TYR A 60 11.96 14.91 -6.78
C TYR A 60 11.16 14.56 -8.05
N LEU A 61 9.83 14.66 -8.04
CA LEU A 61 9.03 14.43 -9.26
C LEU A 61 9.43 15.36 -10.41
N LYS A 62 9.69 16.64 -10.12
CA LYS A 62 10.15 17.60 -11.12
C LYS A 62 11.55 17.24 -11.64
N TYR A 63 12.46 16.83 -10.75
CA TYR A 63 13.81 16.41 -11.10
C TYR A 63 13.81 15.21 -12.05
N CYS A 64 13.03 14.16 -11.73
CA CYS A 64 12.89 12.99 -12.59
C CYS A 64 12.32 13.30 -13.99
N ASN A 65 11.73 14.48 -14.16
CA ASN A 65 11.17 14.95 -15.43
C ASN A 65 11.97 16.11 -16.06
N GLY A 66 13.16 16.44 -15.54
CA GLY A 66 14.00 17.51 -16.08
C GLY A 66 13.43 18.91 -15.89
N LEU A 67 12.57 19.11 -14.87
CA LEU A 67 11.89 20.36 -14.56
C LEU A 67 12.55 21.13 -13.39
N THR A 68 13.70 20.66 -12.90
CA THR A 68 14.53 21.34 -11.89
C THR A 68 15.92 21.65 -12.45
N ASP A 69 16.69 22.40 -11.66
CA ASP A 69 18.12 22.60 -11.91
C ASP A 69 18.87 21.24 -11.93
N PRO A 70 19.83 21.03 -12.87
CA PRO A 70 20.72 19.86 -12.88
C PRO A 70 21.44 19.60 -11.56
N ASP A 71 21.68 20.63 -10.74
CA ASP A 71 22.39 20.55 -9.46
C ASP A 71 21.49 20.11 -8.29
N TYR A 72 20.20 19.85 -8.52
CA TYR A 72 19.27 19.37 -7.48
C TYR A 72 19.53 17.91 -7.10
N ASP A 73 19.78 17.65 -5.82
CA ASP A 73 19.85 16.29 -5.26
C ASP A 73 18.43 15.74 -5.00
N GLY A 74 17.99 14.80 -5.85
CA GLY A 74 16.72 14.08 -5.73
C GLY A 74 16.75 12.88 -4.79
N SER A 75 17.78 12.72 -3.96
CA SER A 75 17.94 11.54 -3.09
C SER A 75 16.83 11.39 -2.05
N GLU A 76 16.25 12.49 -1.55
CA GLU A 76 15.20 12.45 -0.53
C GLU A 76 13.79 12.33 -1.15
N HIS A 77 13.25 11.11 -1.12
CA HIS A 77 11.92 10.79 -1.64
C HIS A 77 11.10 9.89 -0.69
N SER A 78 11.49 9.82 0.59
CA SER A 78 10.72 9.07 1.59
C SER A 78 9.34 9.73 1.79
N HIS A 79 8.29 8.92 1.68
CA HIS A 79 6.90 9.37 1.77
C HIS A 79 5.99 8.41 2.56
N SER A 80 6.35 7.14 2.71
CA SER A 80 5.42 6.14 3.23
C SER A 80 5.21 6.14 4.75
N GLY A 81 5.97 6.89 5.55
CA GLY A 81 5.76 6.94 7.01
C GLY A 81 4.90 8.09 7.51
N VAL A 82 4.74 9.19 6.76
CA VAL A 82 4.01 10.39 7.21
C VAL A 82 2.55 10.09 7.57
N GLY A 83 1.84 9.35 6.72
CA GLY A 83 0.47 8.91 6.98
C GLY A 83 0.36 7.97 8.20
N ALA A 84 1.38 7.13 8.40
CA ALA A 84 1.45 6.22 9.55
C ALA A 84 1.65 7.01 10.86
N VAL A 85 2.49 8.04 10.87
CA VAL A 85 2.65 8.94 12.03
C VAL A 85 1.32 9.63 12.34
N TRP A 86 0.65 10.19 11.32
CA TRP A 86 -0.64 10.86 11.51
C TRP A 86 -1.66 9.92 12.13
N ALA A 87 -1.76 8.69 11.62
CA ALA A 87 -2.69 7.68 12.12
C ALA A 87 -2.45 7.35 13.60
N VAL A 88 -1.19 7.20 14.02
CA VAL A 88 -0.83 6.93 15.42
C VAL A 88 -1.12 8.13 16.32
N GLN A 89 -0.82 9.36 15.88
CA GLN A 89 -1.15 10.56 16.66
C GLN A 89 -2.66 10.74 16.83
N LYS A 90 -3.44 10.44 15.80
CA LYS A 90 -4.90 10.61 15.80
C LYS A 90 -5.64 9.51 16.56
N TYR A 91 -5.25 8.25 16.39
CA TYR A 91 -5.98 7.08 16.88
C TYR A 91 -5.24 6.27 17.97
N GLY A 92 -4.04 6.70 18.38
CA GLY A 92 -3.26 6.02 19.42
C GLY A 92 -2.92 4.58 19.06
N LYS A 93 -3.23 3.63 19.96
CA LYS A 93 -2.94 2.20 19.74
C LYS A 93 -3.66 1.63 18.52
N THR A 94 -4.89 2.08 18.26
CA THR A 94 -5.68 1.71 17.07
C THR A 94 -4.97 2.17 15.79
N GLY A 95 -4.33 3.34 15.83
CA GLY A 95 -3.56 3.88 14.72
C GLY A 95 -2.35 3.03 14.32
N ARG A 96 -1.86 2.13 15.20
CA ARG A 96 -0.75 1.23 14.89
C ARG A 96 -1.11 0.21 13.81
N ILE A 97 -2.36 -0.24 13.78
CA ILE A 97 -2.87 -1.16 12.75
C ILE A 97 -2.78 -0.49 11.36
N LEU A 98 -3.21 0.77 11.28
CA LEU A 98 -3.10 1.59 10.07
C LEU A 98 -1.63 1.80 9.70
N ALA A 99 -0.79 2.11 10.69
CA ALA A 99 0.62 2.41 10.50
C ALA A 99 1.41 1.25 9.87
N TYR A 100 1.09 0.00 10.22
CA TYR A 100 1.70 -1.17 9.56
C TYR A 100 1.44 -1.18 8.06
N CYS A 101 0.19 -0.97 7.66
CA CYS A 101 -0.21 -1.00 6.25
C CYS A 101 0.40 0.20 5.51
N ILE A 102 0.29 1.40 6.08
CA ILE A 102 0.76 2.64 5.48
C ILE A 102 2.29 2.65 5.37
N ALA A 103 3.05 2.37 6.44
CA ALA A 103 4.51 2.42 6.33
C ALA A 103 5.09 1.31 5.44
N GLY A 104 4.40 0.17 5.36
CA GLY A 104 4.85 -1.02 4.67
C GLY A 104 4.53 -1.09 3.17
N HIS A 105 3.68 -0.22 2.61
CA HIS A 105 3.09 -0.43 1.27
C HIS A 105 4.09 -0.55 0.10
N HIS A 106 5.35 -0.13 0.28
CA HIS A 106 6.42 -0.34 -0.70
C HIS A 106 7.46 -1.39 -0.32
N ALA A 107 7.63 -1.69 0.97
CA ALA A 107 8.74 -2.50 1.48
C ALA A 107 8.29 -3.82 2.14
N GLY A 108 6.98 -4.06 2.23
CA GLY A 108 6.41 -5.12 3.06
C GLY A 108 6.13 -4.64 4.49
N LEU A 109 5.39 -5.47 5.24
CA LEU A 109 5.03 -5.17 6.63
C LEU A 109 6.26 -5.24 7.54
N PRO A 110 6.71 -4.12 8.15
CA PRO A 110 7.84 -4.12 9.07
C PRO A 110 7.48 -4.74 10.42
N ASP A 111 8.47 -5.21 11.17
CA ASP A 111 8.27 -5.51 12.59
C ASP A 111 8.05 -4.25 13.42
N TRP A 112 7.27 -4.33 14.49
CA TRP A 112 7.09 -3.19 15.42
C TRP A 112 8.41 -2.77 16.06
N SER A 113 9.19 -3.78 16.47
CA SER A 113 10.46 -3.69 17.19
C SER A 113 11.41 -4.74 16.61
N ASN A 114 12.72 -4.47 16.67
CA ASN A 114 13.79 -5.41 16.26
C ASN A 114 13.79 -5.82 14.77
N GLY A 115 13.56 -4.86 13.86
CA GLY A 115 13.72 -5.12 12.41
C GLY A 115 15.20 -5.28 11.98
N GLU A 116 15.44 -5.98 10.88
CA GLU A 116 16.79 -6.12 10.30
C GLU A 116 17.29 -4.77 9.77
N THR A 117 18.56 -4.44 10.09
CA THR A 117 19.25 -3.15 9.85
C THR A 117 18.80 -2.01 10.79
N PRO A 118 19.63 -0.98 11.05
CA PRO A 118 19.52 -0.17 12.28
C PRO A 118 18.19 0.58 12.46
N ASN A 119 17.39 0.71 11.38
CA ASN A 119 16.18 1.50 11.31
C ASN A 119 14.96 0.73 10.74
N GLY A 120 15.02 -0.60 10.64
CA GLY A 120 13.95 -1.42 10.02
C GLY A 120 12.67 -1.55 10.83
N ALA A 121 12.69 -1.16 12.11
CA ALA A 121 11.53 -1.23 13.00
C ALA A 121 10.54 -0.09 12.74
N LEU A 122 9.25 -0.40 12.67
CA LEU A 122 8.18 0.58 12.47
C LEU A 122 8.21 1.69 13.53
N ALA A 123 8.44 1.33 14.80
CA ALA A 123 8.48 2.32 15.88
C ALA A 123 9.58 3.36 15.70
N TYR A 124 10.75 2.95 15.20
CA TYR A 124 11.86 3.88 14.93
C TYR A 124 11.51 4.81 13.76
N ARG A 125 10.98 4.26 12.67
CA ARG A 125 10.56 5.05 11.51
C ARG A 125 9.50 6.10 11.86
N LEU A 126 8.51 5.73 12.68
CA LEU A 126 7.49 6.67 13.14
C LEU A 126 8.09 7.81 13.96
N GLN A 127 9.14 7.54 14.75
CA GLN A 127 9.83 8.55 15.53
C GLN A 127 10.58 9.54 14.63
N GLU A 128 11.35 9.05 13.66
CA GLU A 128 12.12 9.90 12.72
C GLU A 128 11.20 10.78 11.86
N GLU A 129 10.10 10.22 11.36
CA GLU A 129 9.18 10.93 10.46
C GLU A 129 8.17 11.83 11.21
N THR A 130 8.22 11.88 12.55
CA THR A 130 7.27 12.69 13.35
C THR A 130 7.33 14.18 13.02
N ALA A 131 8.52 14.72 12.78
CA ALA A 131 8.70 16.14 12.46
C ALA A 131 8.10 16.52 11.10
N ILE A 132 7.99 15.55 10.17
CA ILE A 132 7.53 15.78 8.79
C ILE A 132 6.07 16.24 8.75
N LEU A 133 5.24 15.82 9.72
CA LEU A 133 3.84 16.29 9.80
C LEU A 133 3.71 17.80 9.95
N ASN A 134 4.74 18.46 10.48
CA ASN A 134 4.77 19.90 10.68
C ASN A 134 5.38 20.65 9.49
N GLU A 135 5.82 19.95 8.43
CA GLU A 135 6.23 20.63 7.19
C GLU A 135 5.04 21.44 6.65
N PRO A 136 5.21 22.73 6.27
CA PRO A 136 4.09 23.59 5.90
C PRO A 136 3.18 23.02 4.80
N GLN A 137 3.75 22.42 3.76
CA GLN A 137 2.97 21.81 2.67
C GLN A 137 2.19 20.57 3.11
N VAL A 138 2.77 19.75 3.99
CA VAL A 138 2.09 18.57 4.56
C VAL A 138 0.94 19.01 5.46
N ALA A 139 1.18 19.98 6.34
CA ALA A 139 0.16 20.53 7.22
C ALA A 139 -0.99 21.19 6.45
N GLU A 140 -0.67 21.97 5.41
CA GLU A 140 -1.65 22.56 4.50
C GLU A 140 -2.46 21.48 3.77
N TRP A 141 -1.81 20.46 3.22
CA TRP A 141 -2.47 19.34 2.57
C TRP A 141 -3.44 18.63 3.52
N ILE A 142 -2.97 18.27 4.72
CA ILE A 142 -3.84 17.68 5.75
C ILE A 142 -5.03 18.60 5.98
N SER A 143 -4.81 19.90 6.25
CA SER A 143 -5.89 20.84 6.57
C SER A 143 -6.93 21.03 5.46
N THR A 144 -6.51 20.98 4.19
CA THR A 144 -7.41 21.12 3.05
C THR A 144 -8.21 19.84 2.77
N GLN A 145 -7.58 18.68 2.99
CA GLN A 145 -8.21 17.37 2.83
C GLN A 145 -8.95 16.90 4.11
N LEU A 146 -8.83 17.60 5.25
CA LEU A 146 -9.48 17.28 6.55
C LEU A 146 -10.98 17.09 6.50
N LYS A 147 -11.68 17.62 5.49
CA LYS A 147 -13.11 17.33 5.29
C LYS A 147 -13.39 15.86 4.91
N LEU A 148 -12.43 15.18 4.28
CA LEU A 148 -12.48 13.74 3.98
C LEU A 148 -12.08 12.88 5.19
N PHE A 149 -11.41 13.48 6.19
CA PHE A 149 -10.89 12.81 7.38
C PHE A 149 -11.79 12.92 8.62
N GLU A 150 -12.95 13.58 8.54
CA GLU A 150 -13.83 13.77 9.69
C GLU A 150 -14.38 12.44 10.23
N ILE A 151 -13.69 11.98 11.29
CA ILE A 151 -14.04 10.92 12.24
C ILE A 151 -14.65 9.68 11.58
N ILE A 152 -13.81 8.97 10.81
CA ILE A 152 -14.08 7.56 10.52
C ILE A 152 -14.00 6.81 11.85
N LYS A 153 -15.16 6.38 12.36
CA LYS A 153 -15.22 5.53 13.54
C LYS A 153 -14.70 4.15 13.18
N LEU A 154 -13.47 3.87 13.60
CA LEU A 154 -12.84 2.57 13.46
C LEU A 154 -13.34 1.63 14.55
N ALA A 155 -14.15 0.65 14.17
CA ALA A 155 -14.59 -0.43 15.03
C ALA A 155 -13.90 -1.73 14.58
N PRO A 156 -13.57 -2.63 15.51
CA PRO A 156 -13.09 -3.95 15.14
C PRO A 156 -14.17 -4.68 14.32
N PRO A 157 -13.83 -5.27 13.16
CA PRO A 157 -14.79 -5.96 12.29
C PRO A 157 -15.35 -7.24 12.92
N TRP A 158 -14.62 -7.85 13.84
CA TRP A 158 -15.06 -8.97 14.68
C TRP A 158 -14.28 -9.01 16.00
N LYS A 159 -14.61 -9.98 16.87
CA LYS A 159 -13.88 -10.23 18.11
C LYS A 159 -12.60 -11.02 17.80
N PHE A 160 -11.45 -10.35 17.88
CA PHE A 160 -10.15 -10.94 17.61
C PHE A 160 -9.73 -11.99 18.66
N ASN A 161 -9.15 -13.09 18.20
CA ASN A 161 -8.22 -13.94 18.96
C ASN A 161 -6.75 -13.51 18.71
N GLU A 162 -5.78 -14.25 19.26
CA GLU A 162 -4.35 -13.88 19.15
C GLU A 162 -3.81 -13.85 17.71
N SER A 163 -4.24 -14.75 16.82
CA SER A 163 -3.73 -14.83 15.44
C SER A 163 -4.50 -13.93 14.47
N ASP A 164 -5.78 -13.68 14.74
CA ASP A 164 -6.68 -12.91 13.86
C ASP A 164 -6.13 -11.52 13.54
N MET A 165 -5.51 -10.84 14.52
CA MET A 165 -5.00 -9.48 14.33
C MET A 165 -3.95 -9.42 13.23
N SER A 166 -3.00 -10.36 13.28
CA SER A 166 -1.90 -10.40 12.32
C SER A 166 -2.39 -10.79 10.92
N PHE A 167 -3.40 -11.65 10.83
CA PHE A 167 -4.01 -12.05 9.57
C PHE A 167 -4.80 -10.90 8.95
N TRP A 168 -5.61 -10.22 9.78
CA TRP A 168 -6.39 -9.07 9.35
C TRP A 168 -5.54 -7.89 8.87
N ILE A 169 -4.43 -7.58 9.56
CA ILE A 169 -3.46 -6.56 9.08
C ILE A 169 -2.93 -6.93 7.70
N ARG A 170 -2.61 -8.21 7.45
CA ARG A 170 -2.14 -8.67 6.14
C ARG A 170 -3.21 -8.56 5.06
N MET A 171 -4.47 -8.83 5.40
CA MET A 171 -5.59 -8.64 4.48
C MET A 171 -5.78 -7.16 4.12
N LEU A 172 -5.79 -6.26 5.12
CA LEU A 172 -5.85 -4.81 4.90
C LEU A 172 -4.68 -4.30 4.05
N TYR A 173 -3.47 -4.79 4.34
CA TYR A 173 -2.28 -4.49 3.55
C TYR A 173 -2.43 -4.97 2.10
N SER A 174 -2.93 -6.18 1.87
CA SER A 174 -3.22 -6.67 0.51
C SER A 174 -4.21 -5.78 -0.22
N CYS A 175 -5.31 -5.37 0.44
CA CYS A 175 -6.28 -4.47 -0.14
C CYS A 175 -5.66 -3.12 -0.56
N LEU A 176 -4.80 -2.54 0.30
CA LEU A 176 -4.09 -1.30 -0.02
C LEU A 176 -3.16 -1.49 -1.21
N VAL A 177 -2.28 -2.50 -1.17
CA VAL A 177 -1.28 -2.72 -2.21
C VAL A 177 -1.97 -2.97 -3.55
N ASP A 178 -2.97 -3.85 -3.60
CA ASP A 178 -3.69 -4.12 -4.86
C ASP A 178 -4.38 -2.86 -5.39
N ALA A 179 -4.99 -2.05 -4.52
CA ALA A 179 -5.64 -0.80 -4.92
C ALA A 179 -4.66 0.24 -5.47
N ASP A 180 -3.52 0.45 -4.78
CA ASP A 180 -2.44 1.36 -5.19
C ASP A 180 -1.85 0.95 -6.55
N PHE A 181 -1.55 -0.35 -6.72
CA PHE A 181 -1.04 -0.87 -7.98
C PHE A 181 -2.05 -0.73 -9.13
N LEU A 182 -3.35 -1.00 -8.90
CA LEU A 182 -4.37 -0.90 -9.93
C LEU A 182 -4.60 0.55 -10.38
N ASP A 183 -4.64 1.50 -9.45
CA ASP A 183 -4.79 2.92 -9.78
C ASP A 183 -3.53 3.48 -10.47
N THR A 184 -2.34 3.10 -9.99
CA THR A 184 -1.07 3.43 -10.66
C THR A 184 -1.02 2.86 -12.08
N GLU A 185 -1.40 1.59 -12.27
CA GLU A 185 -1.43 0.95 -13.60
C GLU A 185 -2.46 1.63 -14.51
N ALA A 186 -3.66 1.92 -14.02
CA ALA A 186 -4.69 2.62 -14.80
C ALA A 186 -4.25 4.01 -15.26
N PHE A 187 -3.45 4.71 -14.44
CA PHE A 187 -2.90 6.01 -14.80
C PHE A 187 -1.70 5.90 -15.75
N MET A 188 -0.76 4.98 -15.49
CA MET A 188 0.51 4.87 -16.23
C MET A 188 0.38 4.12 -17.57
N ASP A 189 -0.48 3.11 -17.61
CA ASP A 189 -0.67 2.22 -18.76
C ASP A 189 -2.16 1.83 -18.89
N PRO A 190 -3.00 2.75 -19.44
CA PRO A 190 -4.43 2.50 -19.57
C PRO A 190 -4.76 1.28 -20.44
N GLU A 191 -3.94 0.96 -21.44
CA GLU A 191 -4.15 -0.20 -22.30
C GLU A 191 -3.98 -1.51 -21.51
N ARG A 192 -2.93 -1.60 -20.70
CA ARG A 192 -2.71 -2.74 -19.81
C ARG A 192 -3.82 -2.87 -18.76
N ALA A 193 -4.23 -1.75 -18.16
CA ALA A 193 -5.34 -1.75 -17.21
C ALA A 193 -6.65 -2.25 -17.86
N MET A 194 -6.95 -1.82 -19.10
CA MET A 194 -8.09 -2.32 -19.87
C MET A 194 -7.96 -3.80 -20.26
N ALA A 195 -6.74 -4.30 -20.45
CA ALA A 195 -6.49 -5.71 -20.75
C ALA A 195 -6.74 -6.63 -19.54
N ARG A 196 -6.79 -6.07 -18.32
CA ARG A 196 -7.27 -6.78 -17.11
C ARG A 196 -8.78 -6.98 -17.21
N SER A 197 -9.13 -8.03 -17.95
CA SER A 197 -10.50 -8.43 -18.23
C SER A 197 -10.97 -9.49 -17.22
N VAL A 198 -12.04 -10.21 -17.57
CA VAL A 198 -12.67 -11.23 -16.74
C VAL A 198 -11.64 -12.28 -16.30
N TYR A 199 -11.44 -12.37 -14.99
CA TYR A 199 -10.65 -13.45 -14.40
C TYR A 199 -11.45 -14.75 -14.40
N PRO A 200 -10.82 -15.90 -14.69
CA PRO A 200 -11.45 -17.20 -14.48
C PRO A 200 -11.86 -17.33 -13.02
N ASP A 201 -12.97 -18.01 -12.76
CA ASP A 201 -13.36 -18.25 -11.38
C ASP A 201 -12.37 -19.18 -10.66
N LEU A 202 -12.48 -19.28 -9.34
CA LEU A 202 -11.59 -20.14 -8.56
C LEU A 202 -11.69 -21.62 -8.95
N ALA A 203 -12.83 -22.08 -9.47
CA ALA A 203 -12.99 -23.46 -9.91
C ALA A 203 -12.22 -23.71 -11.21
N GLU A 204 -12.28 -22.78 -12.17
CA GLU A 204 -11.51 -22.80 -13.41
C GLU A 204 -10.00 -22.72 -13.11
N LEU A 205 -9.58 -21.80 -12.25
CA LEU A 205 -8.18 -21.68 -11.82
C LEU A 205 -7.71 -22.94 -11.08
N SER A 206 -8.55 -23.51 -10.21
CA SER A 206 -8.23 -24.72 -9.47
C SER A 206 -7.99 -25.90 -10.41
N ALA A 207 -8.87 -26.09 -11.40
CA ALA A 207 -8.71 -27.13 -12.40
C ALA A 207 -7.39 -26.98 -13.17
N LEU A 208 -7.10 -25.78 -13.69
CA LEU A 208 -5.87 -25.48 -14.41
C LEU A 208 -4.62 -25.70 -13.55
N PHE A 209 -4.65 -25.21 -12.31
CA PHE A 209 -3.56 -25.36 -11.35
C PHE A 209 -3.26 -26.83 -11.07
N PHE A 210 -4.28 -27.63 -10.75
CA PHE A 210 -4.07 -29.05 -10.44
C PHE A 210 -3.67 -29.87 -11.66
N THR A 211 -4.15 -29.54 -12.87
CA THR A 211 -3.66 -30.15 -14.11
C THR A 211 -2.16 -29.88 -14.30
N ALA A 212 -1.72 -28.62 -14.14
CA ALA A 212 -0.32 -28.26 -14.27
C ALA A 212 0.55 -28.88 -13.17
N LEU A 213 0.05 -28.94 -11.94
CA LEU A 213 0.73 -29.55 -10.80
C LEU A 213 0.88 -31.08 -11.00
N ASN A 214 -0.16 -31.78 -11.46
CA ASN A 214 -0.10 -33.21 -11.80
C ASN A 214 0.99 -33.49 -12.84
N ALA A 215 1.01 -32.73 -13.93
CA ALA A 215 2.01 -32.90 -14.98
C ALA A 215 3.44 -32.68 -14.47
N LYS A 216 3.64 -31.74 -13.54
CA LYS A 216 4.94 -31.52 -12.88
C LYS A 216 5.33 -32.70 -11.99
N GLU A 217 4.38 -33.29 -11.27
CA GLU A 217 4.65 -34.45 -10.40
C GLU A 217 4.97 -35.72 -11.20
N GLU A 218 4.25 -35.98 -12.29
CA GLU A 218 4.51 -37.13 -13.17
C GLU A 218 5.92 -37.10 -13.79
N GLN A 219 6.43 -35.90 -14.05
CA GLN A 219 7.77 -35.67 -14.61
C GLN A 219 8.85 -35.52 -13.54
N ALA A 220 8.49 -35.50 -12.26
CA ALA A 220 9.44 -35.29 -11.18
C ALA A 220 10.23 -36.57 -10.88
N ALA A 221 11.52 -36.42 -10.60
CA ALA A 221 12.35 -37.54 -10.14
C ALA A 221 11.83 -38.08 -8.80
N ALA A 222 11.83 -39.42 -8.68
CA ALA A 222 11.43 -40.13 -7.46
C ALA A 222 12.50 -39.97 -6.36
N THR A 223 12.54 -38.79 -5.74
CA THR A 223 13.35 -38.47 -4.56
C THR A 223 12.51 -38.60 -3.30
N ASP A 224 13.15 -38.82 -2.15
CA ASP A 224 12.44 -38.91 -0.86
C ASP A 224 11.56 -37.69 -0.58
N VAL A 225 12.04 -36.49 -0.93
CA VAL A 225 11.28 -35.23 -0.79
C VAL A 225 10.03 -35.23 -1.67
N ASN A 226 10.12 -35.68 -2.92
CA ASN A 226 8.96 -35.73 -3.82
C ASN A 226 7.96 -36.82 -3.41
N SER A 227 8.43 -37.95 -2.88
CA SER A 227 7.59 -39.00 -2.30
C SER A 227 6.79 -38.48 -1.09
N LEU A 228 7.41 -37.69 -0.20
CA LEU A 228 6.70 -37.03 0.90
C LEU A 228 5.67 -36.00 0.38
N ARG A 229 6.05 -35.16 -0.58
CA ARG A 229 5.12 -34.18 -1.19
C ARG A 229 3.87 -34.84 -1.76
N ALA A 230 4.03 -35.96 -2.48
CA ALA A 230 2.92 -36.72 -3.04
C ALA A 230 1.99 -37.30 -1.96
N THR A 231 2.54 -37.72 -0.81
CA THR A 231 1.75 -38.23 0.32
C THR A 231 0.92 -37.14 0.98
N ILE A 232 1.49 -35.96 1.23
CA ILE A 232 0.79 -34.84 1.90
C ILE A 232 -0.38 -34.31 1.04
N ARG A 233 -0.31 -34.52 -0.27
CA ARG A 233 -1.28 -34.03 -1.24
C ARG A 233 -2.60 -34.83 -1.26
N GLN A 234 -2.59 -36.11 -0.88
CA GLN A 234 -3.80 -36.95 -0.84
C GLN A 234 -4.71 -36.58 0.34
#